data_AF-A0A2M7KM66-F1
#
_entry.id   AF-A0A2M7KM66-F1
#
_cell.length_a   1.000
_cell.length_b   1.000
_cell.length_c   1.000
_cell.angle_alpha   90.00
_cell.angle_beta   90.00
_cell.angle_gamma   90.00
#
_symmetry.space_group_name_H-M   'P 1'
#
loop_
_entity.id
_entity.type
_entity.pdbx_description
1 polymer ?
#
loop_
_entity_poly.entity_id
_entity_poly.type
_entity_poly.pdbx_seq_one_letter_code
_entity_poly.pdbx_strand_id
1 'polypeptide(L)'
;MPGLRTQVSSAQTDTGAELAVTAADDGLSIALPASRPDSLIPVITLKLAAAVEARREAFVLNRCRNTLESGVAALTGCKQTGVQWMEKFGDWKHAECVAGWEGAGSAATWTFRTVESGAFYLDIEYTCPAEDDYSEWRVHCGDTDLTFPLIDSGERPARAAFGGALPRFRTDRVGVIDFANGGVQQLRFGPTGAEGKGVRIASLRLVPVE
;
A
#
# COMPACT_ATOMS: atom_id res chain seq x y z
N MET A 1 10.38 -10.40 -10.92
CA MET A 1 9.01 -10.95 -10.83
C MET A 1 8.86 -11.70 -9.51
N PRO A 2 8.30 -11.03 -8.48
CA PRO A 2 8.10 -11.65 -7.18
C PRO A 2 7.06 -12.77 -7.25
N GLY A 3 7.26 -13.82 -6.46
CA GLY A 3 6.29 -14.88 -6.23
C GLY A 3 6.16 -15.95 -7.32
N LEU A 4 6.77 -15.79 -8.50
CA LEU A 4 6.74 -16.82 -9.55
C LEU A 4 7.50 -18.08 -9.09
N ARG A 5 6.83 -19.24 -9.12
CA ARG A 5 7.41 -20.54 -8.72
C ARG A 5 7.73 -21.44 -9.91
N THR A 6 6.93 -21.36 -10.97
CA THR A 6 7.19 -22.17 -12.16
C THR A 6 8.52 -21.79 -12.79
N GLN A 7 9.36 -22.80 -13.03
CA GLN A 7 10.65 -22.60 -13.69
C GLN A 7 10.47 -21.93 -15.07
N VAL A 8 11.26 -20.90 -15.33
CA VAL A 8 11.34 -20.23 -16.62
C VAL A 8 12.40 -20.92 -17.48
N SER A 9 11.99 -21.42 -18.64
CA SER A 9 12.87 -22.05 -19.63
C SER A 9 13.61 -21.02 -20.49
N SER A 10 12.96 -19.91 -20.82
CA SER A 10 13.59 -18.79 -21.54
C SER A 10 12.82 -17.49 -21.33
N ALA A 11 13.51 -16.36 -21.49
CA ALA A 11 12.92 -15.03 -21.55
C ALA A 11 13.45 -14.30 -22.80
N GLN A 12 12.56 -13.64 -23.55
CA GLN A 12 12.92 -12.94 -24.78
C GLN A 12 12.15 -11.63 -24.91
N THR A 13 12.76 -10.64 -25.57
CA THR A 13 12.05 -9.44 -26.02
C THR A 13 11.09 -9.78 -27.16
N ASP A 14 10.19 -8.85 -27.50
CA ASP A 14 9.36 -8.90 -28.70
C ASP A 14 10.16 -8.95 -30.01
N THR A 15 11.38 -8.43 -30.01
CA THR A 15 12.33 -8.56 -31.13
C THR A 15 13.06 -9.91 -31.17
N GLY A 16 12.79 -10.82 -30.23
CA GLY A 16 13.40 -12.15 -30.14
C GLY A 16 14.78 -12.19 -29.49
N ALA A 17 15.26 -11.09 -28.90
CA ALA A 17 16.53 -11.07 -28.19
C ALA A 17 16.39 -11.80 -26.85
N GLU A 18 17.30 -12.73 -26.56
CA GLU A 18 17.31 -13.47 -25.30
C GLU A 18 17.72 -12.59 -24.12
N LEU A 19 17.05 -12.78 -22.99
CA LEU A 19 17.29 -12.08 -21.74
C LEU A 19 17.87 -13.03 -20.71
N ALA A 20 18.87 -12.57 -19.97
CA ALA A 20 19.42 -13.33 -18.86
C ALA A 20 18.38 -13.41 -17.73
N VAL A 21 18.14 -14.63 -17.27
CA VAL A 21 17.21 -14.96 -16.20
C VAL A 21 17.98 -15.53 -15.03
N THR A 22 17.74 -15.01 -13.84
CA THR A 22 18.35 -15.48 -12.60
C THR A 22 17.25 -15.86 -11.62
N ALA A 23 17.29 -17.08 -11.11
CA ALA A 23 16.40 -17.50 -10.03
C ALA A 23 16.73 -16.69 -8.76
N ALA A 24 15.69 -16.29 -8.03
CA ALA A 24 15.80 -15.69 -6.71
C ALA A 24 14.89 -16.46 -5.74
N ASP A 25 15.20 -16.43 -4.44
CA ASP A 25 14.50 -17.25 -3.44
C ASP A 25 12.98 -17.05 -3.44
N ASP A 26 12.53 -15.81 -3.67
CA ASP A 26 11.10 -15.45 -3.75
C ASP A 26 10.68 -14.95 -5.14
N GLY A 27 11.33 -15.43 -6.20
CA GLY A 27 10.87 -15.22 -7.57
C GLY A 27 11.96 -15.28 -8.63
N LEU A 28 11.93 -14.31 -9.55
CA LEU A 28 12.81 -14.29 -10.72
C LEU A 28 13.36 -12.89 -10.96
N SER A 29 14.65 -12.78 -11.26
CA SER A 29 15.25 -11.56 -11.81
C SER A 29 15.48 -11.73 -13.32
N ILE A 30 15.14 -10.70 -14.09
CA ILE A 30 15.37 -10.65 -15.54
C ILE A 30 16.21 -9.42 -15.82
N ALA A 31 17.38 -9.61 -16.44
CA ALA A 31 18.20 -8.50 -16.87
C ALA A 31 17.59 -7.83 -18.10
N LEU A 32 17.21 -6.56 -17.98
CA LEU A 32 16.64 -5.80 -19.09
C LEU A 32 17.75 -5.15 -19.93
N PRO A 33 17.55 -4.98 -21.24
CA PRO A 33 18.47 -4.19 -22.07
C PRO A 33 18.54 -2.74 -21.57
N ALA A 34 19.73 -2.14 -21.61
CA ALA A 34 19.93 -0.75 -21.20
C ALA A 34 19.15 0.25 -22.08
N SER A 35 18.97 -0.08 -23.36
CA SER A 35 18.16 0.67 -24.32
C SER A 35 16.80 0.01 -24.51
N ARG A 36 15.73 0.80 -24.37
CA ARG A 36 14.36 0.36 -24.66
C ARG A 36 14.25 -0.08 -26.15
N PRO A 37 13.65 -1.25 -26.45
CA PRO A 37 13.35 -1.65 -27.82
C PRO A 37 12.45 -0.63 -28.55
N ASP A 38 12.63 -0.49 -29.87
CA ASP A 38 11.92 0.48 -30.73
C ASP A 38 10.48 0.06 -31.09
N SER A 39 9.84 -0.74 -30.23
CA SER A 39 8.44 -1.11 -30.38
C SER A 39 7.54 -0.16 -29.62
N LEU A 40 6.32 0.01 -30.14
CA LEU A 40 5.31 0.88 -29.52
C LEU A 40 5.03 0.45 -28.07
N ILE A 41 4.93 -0.86 -27.83
CA ILE A 41 4.71 -1.48 -26.52
C ILE A 41 5.70 -2.65 -26.38
N PRO A 42 6.88 -2.42 -25.76
CA PRO A 42 7.84 -3.49 -25.53
C PRO A 42 7.29 -4.51 -24.55
N VAL A 43 7.36 -5.78 -24.93
CA VAL A 43 6.94 -6.91 -24.09
C VAL A 43 8.08 -7.89 -23.89
N ILE A 44 8.07 -8.56 -22.75
CA ILE A 44 8.97 -9.68 -22.45
C ILE A 44 8.12 -10.94 -22.41
N THR A 45 8.47 -11.89 -23.27
CA THR A 45 7.81 -13.20 -23.32
C THR A 45 8.60 -14.20 -22.49
N LEU A 46 7.92 -14.86 -21.56
CA LEU A 46 8.48 -15.94 -20.75
C LEU A 46 7.94 -17.28 -21.24
N LYS A 47 8.85 -18.22 -21.52
CA LYS A 47 8.49 -19.61 -21.73
C LYS A 47 8.63 -20.35 -20.41
N LEU A 48 7.53 -20.88 -19.90
CA LEU A 48 7.50 -21.63 -18.65
C LEU A 48 7.60 -23.14 -18.91
N ALA A 49 8.23 -23.85 -17.98
CA ALA A 49 8.37 -25.31 -18.08
C ALA A 49 7.04 -26.05 -17.86
N ALA A 50 6.08 -25.42 -17.20
CA ALA A 50 4.77 -25.98 -16.87
C ALA A 50 3.71 -24.86 -16.74
N ALA A 51 2.52 -25.22 -16.26
CA ALA A 51 1.48 -24.24 -15.91
C ALA A 51 2.00 -23.23 -14.87
N VAL A 52 1.47 -22.00 -14.92
CA VAL A 52 1.87 -20.92 -14.01
C VAL A 52 1.44 -21.25 -12.59
N GLU A 53 2.40 -21.31 -11.69
CA GLU A 53 2.23 -21.32 -10.24
C GLU A 53 2.97 -20.10 -9.67
N ALA A 54 2.27 -19.31 -8.87
CA ALA A 54 2.83 -18.15 -8.19
C ALA A 54 2.23 -17.99 -6.79
N ARG A 55 3.00 -17.38 -5.88
CA ARG A 55 2.50 -16.93 -4.59
C ARG A 55 1.41 -15.88 -4.81
N ARG A 56 0.36 -15.95 -3.98
CA ARG A 56 -0.72 -14.96 -3.94
C ARG A 56 -0.57 -13.94 -2.80
N GLU A 57 0.52 -14.05 -2.04
CA GLU A 57 0.91 -13.09 -1.02
C GLU A 57 1.19 -11.72 -1.66
N ALA A 58 0.91 -10.63 -0.95
CA ALA A 58 1.33 -9.30 -1.35
C ALA A 58 2.85 -9.17 -1.22
N PHE A 59 3.47 -8.37 -2.10
CA PHE A 59 4.90 -8.09 -2.07
C PHE A 59 5.18 -6.60 -1.95
N VAL A 60 6.20 -6.27 -1.16
CA VAL A 60 6.77 -4.94 -1.06
C VAL A 60 8.17 -5.00 -1.66
N LEU A 61 8.42 -4.15 -2.66
CA LEU A 61 9.67 -4.12 -3.42
C LEU A 61 10.50 -2.88 -3.06
N ASN A 62 11.77 -3.09 -2.72
CA ASN A 62 12.63 -2.09 -2.06
C ASN A 62 13.04 -0.89 -2.91
N ARG A 63 12.74 -0.93 -4.20
CA ARG A 63 13.01 0.17 -5.15
C ARG A 63 11.75 0.68 -5.81
N CYS A 64 10.59 0.29 -5.30
CA CYS A 64 9.30 0.69 -5.81
C CYS A 64 8.52 1.39 -4.71
N ARG A 65 7.70 2.37 -5.08
CA ARG A 65 6.61 2.81 -4.21
C ARG A 65 5.60 1.67 -4.11
N ASN A 66 5.28 1.25 -2.90
CA ASN A 66 4.29 0.20 -2.65
C ASN A 66 3.10 0.80 -1.91
N THR A 67 1.89 0.56 -2.40
CA THR A 67 0.65 0.97 -1.73
C THR A 67 0.03 -0.23 -1.03
N LEU A 68 -0.18 -0.10 0.27
CA LEU A 68 -0.95 -1.01 1.11
C LEU A 68 -2.40 -0.52 1.12
N GLU A 69 -3.21 -1.07 0.22
CA GLU A 69 -4.61 -0.68 0.04
C GLU A 69 -5.46 -1.07 1.25
N SER A 70 -6.36 -0.18 1.69
CA SER A 70 -7.28 -0.47 2.81
C SER A 70 -8.11 -1.74 2.58
N GLY A 71 -8.55 -1.98 1.34
CA GLY A 71 -9.43 -3.08 0.99
C GLY A 71 -8.83 -4.49 1.13
N VAL A 72 -7.52 -4.62 1.34
CA VAL A 72 -6.85 -5.93 1.56
C VAL A 72 -6.36 -6.11 2.99
N ALA A 73 -6.63 -5.16 3.87
CA ALA A 73 -6.26 -5.26 5.28
C ALA A 73 -7.17 -6.24 6.03
N ALA A 74 -6.59 -7.01 6.95
CA ALA A 74 -7.36 -7.69 7.98
C ALA A 74 -7.76 -6.67 9.06
N LEU A 75 -9.06 -6.54 9.31
CA LEU A 75 -9.63 -5.52 10.18
C LEU A 75 -10.07 -6.10 11.53
N THR A 76 -9.90 -5.34 12.60
CA THR A 76 -10.38 -5.65 13.95
C THR A 76 -10.90 -4.35 14.58
N GLY A 77 -12.13 -4.35 15.12
CA GLY A 77 -12.72 -3.15 15.74
C GLY A 77 -12.83 -1.92 14.83
N CYS A 78 -12.87 -2.13 13.52
CA CYS A 78 -13.05 -1.13 12.48
C CYS A 78 -13.59 -1.83 11.22
N LYS A 79 -13.96 -1.06 10.20
CA LYS A 79 -14.58 -1.63 8.99
C LYS A 79 -14.20 -0.89 7.73
N GLN A 80 -14.30 -1.58 6.60
CA GLN A 80 -14.19 -0.98 5.29
C GLN A 80 -15.47 -0.17 5.00
N THR A 81 -15.29 1.05 4.51
CA THR A 81 -16.36 1.96 4.12
C THR A 81 -15.97 2.72 2.86
N GLY A 82 -16.87 2.75 1.88
CA GLY A 82 -16.77 3.67 0.77
C GLY A 82 -17.28 5.06 1.16
N VAL A 83 -16.59 6.10 0.69
CA VAL A 83 -17.07 7.49 0.72
C VAL A 83 -17.14 8.02 -0.69
N GLN A 84 -18.25 8.70 -1.02
CA GLN A 84 -18.46 9.36 -2.29
C GLN A 84 -18.77 10.83 -2.05
N TRP A 85 -18.16 11.71 -2.83
CA TRP A 85 -18.39 13.15 -2.69
C TRP A 85 -18.24 13.87 -4.01
N MET A 86 -18.97 14.97 -4.15
CA MET A 86 -18.82 15.89 -5.26
C MET A 86 -17.84 17.01 -4.84
N GLU A 87 -16.69 17.08 -5.52
CA GLU A 87 -15.66 18.12 -5.28
C GLU A 87 -15.98 19.40 -6.03
N LYS A 88 -16.38 19.27 -7.30
CA LYS A 88 -16.93 20.32 -8.17
C LYS A 88 -18.21 19.79 -8.80
N PHE A 89 -19.10 20.69 -9.24
CA PHE A 89 -20.37 20.26 -9.83
C PHE A 89 -20.17 19.25 -10.96
N GLY A 90 -20.74 18.06 -10.81
CA GLY A 90 -20.61 16.94 -11.76
C GLY A 90 -19.33 16.09 -11.62
N ASP A 91 -18.36 16.51 -10.81
CA ASP A 91 -17.14 15.75 -10.54
C ASP A 91 -17.30 14.96 -9.24
N TRP A 92 -17.78 13.72 -9.39
CA TRP A 92 -17.94 12.76 -8.32
C TRP A 92 -16.65 11.97 -8.10
N LYS A 93 -16.16 12.01 -6.87
CA LYS A 93 -15.05 11.20 -6.37
C LYS A 93 -15.57 10.06 -5.52
N HIS A 94 -14.78 9.01 -5.42
CA HIS A 94 -14.97 7.94 -4.45
C HIS A 94 -13.63 7.55 -3.83
N ALA A 95 -13.68 7.01 -2.62
CA ALA A 95 -12.56 6.35 -1.98
C ALA A 95 -13.05 5.21 -1.09
N GLU A 96 -12.32 4.10 -1.09
CA GLU A 96 -12.49 2.99 -0.17
C GLU A 96 -11.56 3.20 1.02
N CYS A 97 -12.08 3.16 2.24
CA CYS A 97 -11.33 3.49 3.45
C CYS A 97 -11.62 2.51 4.59
N VAL A 98 -10.67 2.40 5.52
CA VAL A 98 -10.95 1.87 6.86
C VAL A 98 -11.46 3.00 7.75
N ALA A 99 -12.60 2.80 8.41
CA ALA A 99 -13.23 3.78 9.30
C ALA A 99 -13.95 3.11 10.47
N GLY A 100 -14.54 3.94 11.36
CA GLY A 100 -15.34 3.46 12.48
C GLY A 100 -14.49 2.76 13.55
N TRP A 101 -13.36 3.38 13.91
CA TRP A 101 -12.40 2.84 14.85
C TRP A 101 -12.94 2.89 16.28
N GLU A 102 -13.07 1.72 16.92
CA GLU A 102 -13.60 1.50 18.28
C GLU A 102 -12.57 1.76 19.41
N GLY A 103 -11.45 2.43 19.12
CA GLY A 103 -10.41 2.81 20.08
C GLY A 103 -9.17 1.91 20.04
N ALA A 104 -8.37 1.90 21.10
CA ALA A 104 -7.04 1.27 21.15
C ALA A 104 -6.97 -0.23 20.77
N GLY A 105 -8.10 -0.95 20.80
CA GLY A 105 -8.18 -2.35 20.35
C GLY A 105 -8.27 -2.50 18.83
N SER A 106 -8.64 -1.43 18.12
CA SER A 106 -8.91 -1.46 16.69
C SER A 106 -7.63 -1.47 15.86
N ALA A 107 -7.65 -2.19 14.74
CA ALA A 107 -6.49 -2.31 13.87
C ALA A 107 -6.84 -2.66 12.42
N ALA A 108 -6.08 -2.09 11.50
CA ALA A 108 -5.91 -2.60 10.15
C ALA A 108 -4.53 -3.26 10.03
N THR A 109 -4.50 -4.49 9.51
CA THR A 109 -3.27 -5.29 9.44
C THR A 109 -3.01 -5.77 8.02
N TRP A 110 -1.81 -5.50 7.50
CA TRP A 110 -1.34 -5.99 6.21
C TRP A 110 -0.26 -7.04 6.41
N THR A 111 -0.44 -8.18 5.76
CA THR A 111 0.60 -9.21 5.65
C THR A 111 1.16 -9.19 4.24
N PHE A 112 2.47 -9.01 4.12
CA PHE A 112 3.17 -8.97 2.84
C PHE A 112 4.56 -9.58 2.97
N ARG A 113 5.26 -9.71 1.85
CA ARG A 113 6.63 -10.22 1.80
C ARG A 113 7.57 -9.17 1.21
N THR A 114 8.70 -8.96 1.84
CA THR A 114 9.83 -8.20 1.27
C THR A 114 10.81 -9.18 0.61
N VAL A 115 11.45 -8.78 -0.48
CA VAL A 115 12.38 -9.63 -1.23
C VAL A 115 13.82 -9.48 -0.72
N GLU A 116 14.18 -8.27 -0.28
CA GLU A 116 15.52 -7.94 0.22
C GLU A 116 15.39 -6.97 1.41
N SER A 117 16.53 -6.59 2.00
CA SER A 117 16.59 -5.57 3.05
C SER A 117 16.39 -4.16 2.49
N GLY A 118 15.67 -3.28 3.19
CA GLY A 118 15.44 -1.92 2.70
C GLY A 118 14.70 -1.03 3.69
N ALA A 119 14.90 0.26 3.52
CA ALA A 119 14.30 1.32 4.31
C ALA A 119 13.21 2.03 3.50
N PHE A 120 12.09 2.34 4.12
CA PHE A 120 10.98 3.02 3.48
C PHE A 120 10.45 4.14 4.36
N TYR A 121 10.24 5.30 3.78
CA TYR A 121 9.34 6.27 4.35
C TYR A 121 7.91 5.72 4.35
N LEU A 122 7.22 5.85 5.48
CA LEU A 122 5.81 5.54 5.59
C LEU A 122 4.98 6.82 5.41
N ASP A 123 4.19 6.86 4.35
CA ASP A 123 3.19 7.90 4.13
C ASP A 123 1.79 7.31 4.39
N ILE A 124 0.90 8.07 5.02
CA ILE A 124 -0.48 7.67 5.32
C ILE A 124 -1.44 8.61 4.63
N GLU A 125 -2.36 8.04 3.86
CA GLU A 125 -3.44 8.77 3.21
C GLU A 125 -4.73 8.66 4.01
N TYR A 126 -5.24 9.79 4.50
CA TYR A 126 -6.39 9.81 5.38
C TYR A 126 -7.20 11.09 5.29
N THR A 127 -8.37 11.06 5.90
CA THR A 127 -9.18 12.23 6.25
C THR A 127 -9.47 12.18 7.74
N CYS A 128 -9.37 13.32 8.41
CA CYS A 128 -9.54 13.47 9.85
C CYS A 128 -10.41 14.71 10.07
N PRO A 129 -11.58 14.59 10.71
CA PRO A 129 -12.38 15.76 11.05
C PRO A 129 -11.85 16.44 12.31
N ALA A 130 -12.31 17.67 12.54
CA ALA A 130 -11.85 18.51 13.65
C ALA A 130 -12.09 17.88 15.04
N GLU A 131 -13.11 17.03 15.17
CA GLU A 131 -13.41 16.32 16.43
C GLU A 131 -12.35 15.28 16.81
N ASP A 132 -11.64 14.74 15.82
CA ASP A 132 -10.57 13.75 15.99
C ASP A 132 -9.16 14.38 15.83
N ASP A 133 -9.06 15.72 15.82
CA ASP A 133 -7.80 16.44 15.67
C ASP A 133 -6.82 16.09 16.81
N TYR A 134 -5.54 15.90 16.46
CA TYR A 134 -4.49 15.40 17.35
C TYR A 134 -4.75 14.03 17.99
N SER A 135 -5.69 13.23 17.47
CA SER A 135 -5.79 11.83 17.87
C SER A 135 -4.46 11.11 17.61
N GLU A 136 -4.00 10.30 18.57
CA GLU A 136 -2.73 9.57 18.47
C GLU A 136 -2.92 8.18 17.84
N TRP A 137 -2.03 7.87 16.90
CA TRP A 137 -2.05 6.65 16.10
C TRP A 137 -0.69 5.97 16.12
N ARG A 138 -0.72 4.67 15.87
CA ARG A 138 0.47 3.84 15.87
C ARG A 138 0.56 2.98 14.63
N VAL A 139 1.80 2.80 14.17
CA VAL A 139 2.19 1.75 13.23
C VAL A 139 3.19 0.85 13.93
N HIS A 140 2.94 -0.44 13.90
CA HIS A 140 3.85 -1.47 14.40
C HIS A 140 4.18 -2.45 13.28
N CYS A 141 5.48 -2.67 13.04
CA CYS A 141 5.97 -3.61 12.02
C CYS A 141 7.33 -4.17 12.43
N GLY A 142 7.35 -5.44 12.86
CA GLY A 142 8.57 -6.06 13.42
C GLY A 142 9.04 -5.29 14.65
N ASP A 143 10.30 -4.85 14.65
CA ASP A 143 10.89 -4.06 15.73
C ASP A 143 10.58 -2.55 15.63
N THR A 144 9.92 -2.11 14.54
CA THR A 144 9.55 -0.70 14.36
C THR A 144 8.20 -0.40 15.02
N ASP A 145 8.18 0.61 15.89
CA ASP A 145 6.96 1.17 16.48
C ASP A 145 6.99 2.70 16.30
N LEU A 146 6.07 3.22 15.48
CA LEU A 146 5.92 4.64 15.20
C LEU A 146 4.62 5.12 15.85
N THR A 147 4.68 6.20 16.63
CA THR A 147 3.50 6.89 17.17
C THR A 147 3.48 8.33 16.67
N PHE A 148 2.32 8.81 16.22
CA PHE A 148 2.16 10.13 15.63
C PHE A 148 0.70 10.62 15.76
N PRO A 149 0.47 11.94 15.80
CA PRO A 149 -0.88 12.49 15.73
C PRO A 149 -1.37 12.54 14.27
N LEU A 150 -2.66 12.32 14.07
CA LEU A 150 -3.34 12.80 12.86
C LEU A 150 -3.85 14.22 13.12
N ILE A 151 -3.75 15.09 12.13
CA ILE A 151 -4.26 16.47 12.25
C ILE A 151 -5.50 16.61 11.36
N ASP A 152 -6.43 17.46 11.77
CA ASP A 152 -7.62 17.86 11.00
C ASP A 152 -7.23 18.13 9.54
N SER A 153 -7.90 17.42 8.63
CA SER A 153 -7.70 17.57 7.19
C SER A 153 -8.64 18.61 6.57
N GLY A 154 -9.53 19.20 7.37
CA GLY A 154 -10.60 20.09 6.95
C GLY A 154 -11.83 19.31 6.48
N GLU A 155 -11.98 18.06 6.90
CA GLU A 155 -13.18 17.28 6.61
C GLU A 155 -14.42 17.98 7.17
N ARG A 156 -15.50 17.95 6.38
CA ARG A 156 -16.83 18.34 6.85
C ARG A 156 -17.74 17.10 6.81
N PRO A 157 -18.09 16.51 7.98
CA PRO A 157 -18.93 15.31 8.03
C PRO A 157 -20.33 15.54 7.44
N ALA A 158 -20.85 16.77 7.53
CA ALA A 158 -22.12 17.16 6.94
C ALA A 158 -22.01 18.53 6.24
N ARG A 159 -22.72 18.68 5.11
CA ARG A 159 -22.84 19.94 4.37
C ARG A 159 -24.29 20.35 4.22
N ALA A 160 -24.60 21.61 4.51
CA ALA A 160 -25.95 22.15 4.42
C ALA A 160 -26.57 22.06 3.01
N ALA A 161 -25.78 22.25 1.95
CA ALA A 161 -26.29 22.32 0.58
C ALA A 161 -26.40 20.95 -0.14
N PHE A 162 -25.71 19.91 0.33
CA PHE A 162 -25.56 18.65 -0.41
C PHE A 162 -25.72 17.37 0.45
N GLY A 163 -26.03 17.50 1.75
CA GLY A 163 -26.48 16.38 2.58
C GLY A 163 -25.46 15.27 2.88
N GLY A 164 -24.18 15.44 2.55
CA GLY A 164 -23.15 14.42 2.73
C GLY A 164 -21.77 14.98 3.04
N ALA A 165 -20.88 14.08 3.47
CA ALA A 165 -19.52 14.42 3.83
C ALA A 165 -18.75 15.08 2.66
N LEU A 166 -17.79 15.92 3.02
CA LEU A 166 -16.74 16.40 2.13
C LEU A 166 -15.41 15.96 2.73
N PRO A 167 -14.96 14.73 2.46
CA PRO A 167 -13.65 14.27 2.90
C PRO A 167 -12.58 15.13 2.24
N ARG A 168 -11.52 15.38 2.99
CA ARG A 168 -10.32 16.05 2.51
C ARG A 168 -9.16 15.10 2.75
N PHE A 169 -8.86 14.31 1.72
CA PHE A 169 -7.73 13.40 1.81
C PHE A 169 -6.44 14.19 1.79
N ARG A 170 -5.56 13.88 2.73
CA ARG A 170 -4.17 14.34 2.73
C ARG A 170 -3.25 13.14 2.90
N THR A 171 -2.00 13.31 2.50
CA THR A 171 -0.96 12.31 2.67
C THR A 171 0.14 12.89 3.52
N ASP A 172 0.37 12.29 4.69
CA ASP A 172 1.43 12.71 5.60
C ASP A 172 2.48 11.62 5.76
N ARG A 173 3.74 12.03 5.77
CA ARG A 173 4.86 11.16 6.12
C ARG A 173 5.00 11.07 7.64
N VAL A 174 4.96 9.86 8.17
CA VAL A 174 4.91 9.65 9.63
C VAL A 174 6.18 9.02 10.21
N GLY A 175 7.07 8.50 9.36
CA GLY A 175 8.34 7.94 9.81
C GLY A 175 9.02 7.08 8.76
N VAL A 176 9.97 6.27 9.22
CA VAL A 176 10.71 5.29 8.42
C VAL A 176 10.48 3.90 9.01
N ILE A 177 10.30 2.91 8.15
CA ILE A 177 10.27 1.48 8.50
C ILE A 177 11.44 0.80 7.81
N ASP A 178 12.23 0.09 8.60
CA ASP A 178 13.36 -0.69 8.13
C ASP A 178 13.02 -2.18 8.11
N PHE A 179 13.28 -2.82 6.98
CA PHE A 179 13.25 -4.27 6.84
C PHE A 179 14.68 -4.78 6.76
N ALA A 180 15.17 -5.39 7.84
CA ALA A 180 16.55 -5.87 7.91
C ALA A 180 16.83 -7.02 6.92
N ASN A 181 15.82 -7.81 6.58
CA ASN A 181 15.93 -8.96 5.68
C ASN A 181 14.65 -9.09 4.82
N GLY A 182 14.78 -9.85 3.73
CA GLY A 182 13.62 -10.38 3.02
C GLY A 182 12.81 -11.33 3.91
N GLY A 183 11.53 -11.49 3.62
CA GLY A 183 10.66 -12.41 4.36
C GLY A 183 9.24 -11.87 4.56
N VAL A 184 8.43 -12.64 5.30
CA VAL A 184 7.07 -12.25 5.64
C VAL A 184 7.12 -11.16 6.70
N GLN A 185 6.38 -10.09 6.45
CA GLN A 185 6.21 -8.94 7.33
C GLN A 185 4.73 -8.78 7.66
N GLN A 186 4.47 -8.20 8.84
CA GLN A 186 3.14 -7.80 9.25
C GLN A 186 3.19 -6.36 9.74
N LEU A 187 2.47 -5.47 9.06
CA LEU A 187 2.30 -4.08 9.46
C LEU A 187 0.90 -3.91 10.05
N ARG A 188 0.84 -3.41 11.28
CA ARG A 188 -0.40 -3.11 12.00
C ARG A 188 -0.53 -1.61 12.23
N PHE A 189 -1.68 -1.05 11.91
CA PHE A 189 -2.01 0.36 12.11
C PHE A 189 -3.30 0.51 12.92
N GLY A 190 -3.35 1.46 13.85
CA GLY A 190 -4.56 1.76 14.62
C GLY A 190 -4.36 2.90 15.63
N PRO A 191 -5.43 3.39 16.26
CA PRO A 191 -5.35 4.42 17.28
C PRO A 191 -4.69 3.86 18.55
N THR A 192 -3.99 4.70 19.31
CA THR A 192 -3.36 4.28 20.58
C THR A 192 -4.28 4.42 21.80
N GLY A 193 -5.34 5.23 21.69
CA GLY A 193 -6.19 5.61 22.81
C GLY A 193 -7.66 5.72 22.40
N ALA A 194 -8.14 6.96 22.31
CA ALA A 194 -9.54 7.27 22.04
C ALA A 194 -10.02 6.69 20.70
N GLU A 195 -11.35 6.54 20.60
CA GLU A 195 -12.01 6.17 19.35
C GLU A 195 -11.72 7.23 18.28
N GLY A 196 -11.33 6.80 17.08
CA GLY A 196 -11.19 7.67 15.90
C GLY A 196 -12.41 7.57 15.00
N LYS A 197 -13.59 7.92 15.52
CA LYS A 197 -14.88 7.61 14.88
C LYS A 197 -15.05 8.26 13.51
N GLY A 198 -14.53 9.47 13.33
CA GLY A 198 -14.62 10.22 12.08
C GLY A 198 -13.41 10.02 11.15
N VAL A 199 -12.29 9.52 11.67
CA VAL A 199 -11.08 9.26 10.88
C VAL A 199 -11.33 8.16 9.85
N ARG A 200 -10.88 8.40 8.60
CA ARG A 200 -10.85 7.39 7.55
C ARG A 200 -9.48 7.29 6.92
N ILE A 201 -9.02 6.05 6.75
CA ILE A 201 -7.71 5.73 6.17
C ILE A 201 -7.92 5.10 4.81
N ALA A 202 -7.44 5.75 3.75
CA ALA A 202 -7.55 5.22 2.40
C ALA A 202 -6.43 4.21 2.10
N SER A 203 -5.18 4.58 2.39
CA SER A 203 -4.01 3.75 2.11
C SER A 203 -2.82 4.07 2.99
N LEU A 204 -1.92 3.10 3.15
CA LEU A 204 -0.56 3.32 3.63
C LEU A 204 0.39 3.14 2.45
N ARG A 205 1.45 3.95 2.36
CA ARG A 205 2.41 3.90 1.25
C ARG A 205 3.83 3.78 1.80
N LEU A 206 4.54 2.77 1.32
CA LEU A 206 5.96 2.57 1.57
C LEU A 206 6.73 3.15 0.39
N VAL A 207 7.43 4.25 0.63
CA VAL A 207 8.24 4.96 -0.37
C VAL A 207 9.72 4.67 -0.06
N PRO A 208 10.49 4.08 -0.98
CA PRO A 208 11.91 3.78 -0.75
C PRO A 208 12.69 5.01 -0.27
N VAL A 209 13.55 4.81 0.72
CA VAL A 209 14.58 5.79 1.08
C VAL A 209 15.73 5.64 0.08
N GLU A 210 16.14 6.76 -0.53
CA GLU A 210 17.29 6.80 -1.46
C GLU A 210 18.63 6.57 -0.76
#